data_AF-A0A7J3MJP7-F1
#
_entry.id   AF-A0A7J3MJP7-F1
#
_cell.length_a   1.000
_cell.length_b   1.000
_cell.length_c   1.000
_cell.angle_alpha   90.00
_cell.angle_beta   90.00
_cell.angle_gamma   90.00
#
_symmetry.space_group_name_H-M   'P 1'
#
loop_
_entity.id
_entity.type
_entity.pdbx_description
1 polymer ?
#
loop_
_entity_poly.entity_id
_entity_poly.type
_entity_poly.pdbx_seq_one_letter_code
_entity_poly.pdbx_strand_id
1 'polypeptide(L)'
;MSETDEIKRRIDECITEMKPFTYFSHDAEVAIKSFEELKRTIENIDKKDVPSIIRGLEEGYEKSLAYSSLVPKTVENLRFIIEWLKRKAEEKVSKQ
;
A
#
# COMPACT_ATOMS: atom_id res chain seq x y z
N MET A 1 3.83 -10.39 16.67
CA MET A 1 3.61 -9.26 15.75
C MET A 1 2.24 -9.45 15.13
N SER A 2 1.36 -8.44 15.13
CA SER A 2 0.04 -8.59 14.51
C SER A 2 0.16 -8.54 12.98
N GLU A 3 -0.82 -9.09 12.25
CA GLU A 3 -0.90 -8.98 10.79
C GLU A 3 -0.87 -7.50 10.36
N THR A 4 -1.56 -6.63 11.10
CA THR A 4 -1.54 -5.18 10.93
C THR A 4 -0.15 -4.55 11.08
N ASP A 5 0.66 -5.00 12.04
CA ASP A 5 2.03 -4.50 12.22
C ASP A 5 2.93 -4.89 11.04
N GLU A 6 2.73 -6.08 10.48
CA GLU A 6 3.44 -6.50 9.26
C GLU A 6 3.10 -5.59 8.08
N ILE A 7 1.82 -5.30 7.87
CA ILE A 7 1.38 -4.41 6.78
C ILE A 7 1.98 -3.01 6.96
N LYS A 8 1.97 -2.46 8.18
CA LYS A 8 2.60 -1.16 8.47
C LYS A 8 4.10 -1.16 8.16
N ARG A 9 4.82 -2.23 8.54
CA ARG A 9 6.24 -2.39 8.22
C ARG A 9 6.49 -2.41 6.71
N ARG A 10 5.69 -3.15 5.96
CA ARG A 10 5.79 -3.22 4.48
C ARG A 10 5.54 -1.85 3.83
N ILE A 11 4.63 -1.05 4.38
CA ILE A 11 4.41 0.33 3.91
C ILE A 11 5.62 1.21 4.21
N ASP A 12 6.23 1.07 5.39
CA ASP A 12 7.47 1.79 5.72
C ASP A 12 8.63 1.44 4.78
N GLU A 13 8.69 0.18 4.32
CA GLU A 13 9.65 -0.25 3.32
C GLU A 13 9.40 0.42 1.96
N CYS A 14 8.14 0.54 1.51
CA CYS A 14 7.81 1.29 0.29
C CYS A 14 8.22 2.76 0.41
N ILE A 15 7.92 3.41 1.54
CA ILE A 15 8.31 4.81 1.80
C ILE A 15 9.84 4.94 1.76
N THR A 16 10.55 4.03 2.42
CA THR A 16 12.01 4.06 2.50
C THR A 16 12.65 3.87 1.13
N GLU A 17 12.12 2.96 0.31
CA GLU A 17 12.60 2.73 -1.05
C GLU A 17 12.31 3.94 -1.96
N MET A 18 11.18 4.62 -1.78
CA MET A 18 10.81 5.77 -2.62
C MET A 18 11.48 7.09 -2.22
N LYS A 19 11.93 7.23 -0.96
CA LYS A 19 12.55 8.47 -0.43
C LYS A 19 13.69 9.03 -1.29
N PRO A 20 14.66 8.24 -1.81
CA PRO A 20 15.73 8.76 -2.64
C PRO A 20 15.25 9.46 -3.93
N PHE A 21 14.08 9.09 -4.43
CA PHE A 21 13.52 9.64 -5.68
C PHE A 21 12.81 10.98 -5.47
N THR A 22 12.46 11.37 -4.23
CA THR A 22 11.72 12.62 -3.97
C THR A 22 12.51 13.87 -4.33
N TYR A 23 13.84 13.78 -4.44
CA TYR A 23 14.67 14.90 -4.87
C TYR A 23 14.37 15.34 -6.31
N PHE A 24 13.93 14.42 -7.18
CA PHE A 24 13.76 14.66 -8.61
C PHE A 24 12.42 14.18 -9.19
N SER A 25 11.59 13.51 -8.39
CA SER A 25 10.29 13.00 -8.82
C SER A 25 9.19 13.46 -7.89
N HIS A 26 8.30 14.32 -8.40
CA HIS A 26 7.08 14.71 -7.69
C HIS A 26 6.16 13.51 -7.46
N ASP A 27 6.13 12.56 -8.40
CA ASP A 27 5.34 11.33 -8.28
C ASP A 27 5.79 10.48 -7.08
N ALA A 28 7.10 10.43 -6.81
CA ALA A 28 7.62 9.73 -5.63
C ALA A 28 7.17 10.42 -4.34
N GLU A 29 7.13 11.75 -4.29
CA GLU A 29 6.63 12.51 -3.15
C GLU A 29 5.12 12.24 -2.91
N VAL A 30 4.32 12.27 -3.98
CA VAL A 30 2.88 11.97 -3.93
C VAL A 30 2.66 10.54 -3.45
N ALA A 31 3.40 9.58 -3.98
CA ALA A 31 3.28 8.18 -3.59
C ALA A 31 3.65 7.94 -2.11
N ILE A 32 4.67 8.62 -1.59
CA ILE A 32 5.01 8.57 -0.16
C ILE A 32 3.85 9.10 0.69
N LYS A 33 3.24 10.23 0.32
CA LYS A 33 2.07 10.78 1.05
C LYS A 33 0.91 9.79 1.07
N SER A 34 0.62 9.16 -0.08
CA SER A 34 -0.41 8.11 -0.16
C SER A 34 -0.09 6.91 0.74
N PHE A 35 1.18 6.50 0.85
CA PHE A 35 1.58 5.44 1.77
C PHE A 35 1.45 5.84 3.24
N GLU A 36 1.79 7.07 3.61
CA GLU A 36 1.58 7.57 4.98
C GLU A 36 0.09 7.60 5.36
N GLU A 37 -0.77 8.02 4.42
CA GLU A 37 -2.23 7.99 4.60
C GLU A 37 -2.77 6.57 4.74
N LEU A 38 -2.29 5.64 3.90
CA LEU A 38 -2.65 4.23 3.98
C LEU A 38 -2.26 3.63 5.34
N LYS A 39 -1.04 3.93 5.82
CA LYS A 39 -0.55 3.46 7.13
C LYS A 39 -1.46 3.87 8.29
N ARG A 40 -1.96 5.11 8.27
CA ARG A 40 -2.95 5.61 9.26
C ARG A 40 -4.30 4.92 9.10
N THR A 41 -4.70 4.68 7.85
CA THR A 41 -6.00 4.07 7.52
C THR A 41 -6.09 2.63 7.99
N ILE A 42 -5.00 1.88 7.93
CA ILE A 42 -4.93 0.46 8.31
C ILE A 42 -5.32 0.20 9.77
N GLU A 43 -5.08 1.14 10.69
CA GLU A 43 -5.48 1.01 12.10
C GLU A 43 -6.99 0.91 12.30
N ASN A 44 -7.76 1.44 11.35
CA ASN A 44 -9.21 1.48 11.40
C ASN A 44 -9.82 0.89 10.12
N ILE A 45 -9.14 -0.06 9.47
CA ILE A 45 -9.53 -0.59 8.17
C ILE A 45 -10.95 -1.17 8.16
N ASP A 46 -11.42 -1.66 9.31
CA ASP A 46 -12.77 -2.20 9.47
C ASP A 46 -13.87 -1.16 9.25
N LYS A 47 -13.57 0.12 9.45
CA LYS A 47 -14.52 1.25 9.32
C LYS A 47 -14.34 2.03 8.01
N LYS A 48 -13.53 1.52 7.09
CA LYS A 48 -13.15 2.22 5.86
C LYS A 48 -13.70 1.51 4.63
N ASP A 49 -13.79 2.28 3.55
CA ASP A 49 -14.11 1.78 2.21
C ASP A 49 -12.91 1.01 1.63
N VAL A 50 -12.84 -0.27 1.98
CA VAL A 50 -11.76 -1.18 1.54
C VAL A 50 -11.70 -1.33 0.02
N PRO A 51 -12.83 -1.48 -0.72
CA PRO A 51 -12.81 -1.50 -2.19
C PRO A 51 -12.13 -0.29 -2.83
N SER A 52 -12.43 0.92 -2.37
CA SER A 52 -11.79 2.14 -2.91
C SER A 52 -10.28 2.18 -2.64
N ILE A 53 -9.84 1.70 -1.48
CA ILE A 53 -8.40 1.61 -1.13
C ILE A 53 -7.69 0.59 -2.03
N ILE A 54 -8.30 -0.58 -2.25
CA ILE A 54 -7.77 -1.62 -3.14
C ILE A 54 -7.54 -1.05 -4.54
N ARG A 55 -8.54 -0.36 -5.11
CA ARG A 55 -8.41 0.22 -6.45
C ARG A 55 -7.25 1.21 -6.55
N GLY A 56 -7.10 2.11 -5.57
CA GLY A 56 -5.99 3.07 -5.57
C GLY A 56 -4.63 2.39 -5.47
N LEU A 57 -4.53 1.29 -4.73
CA LEU A 57 -3.30 0.51 -4.64
C LEU A 57 -3.02 -0.29 -5.92
N GLU A 58 -4.04 -0.83 -6.59
CA GLU A 58 -3.89 -1.52 -7.88
C GLU A 58 -3.36 -0.56 -8.96
N GLU A 59 -3.90 0.66 -9.05
CA GLU A 59 -3.39 1.70 -9.94
C GLU A 59 -1.92 2.06 -9.62
N GLY A 60 -1.58 2.18 -8.33
CA GLY A 60 -0.21 2.41 -7.88
C GLY A 60 0.73 1.25 -8.23
N TYR A 61 0.25 0.01 -8.09
CA TYR A 61 0.99 -1.20 -8.45
C TYR A 61 1.27 -1.25 -9.94
N GLU A 62 0.27 -1.03 -10.80
CA GLU A 62 0.45 -0.99 -12.26
C GLU A 62 1.50 0.05 -12.68
N LYS A 63 1.44 1.26 -12.09
CA LYS A 63 2.45 2.30 -12.33
C LYS A 63 3.84 1.88 -11.87
N SER A 64 3.95 1.20 -10.72
CA SER A 64 5.23 0.75 -10.17
C SER A 64 5.91 -0.33 -11.00
N LEU A 65 5.16 -1.13 -11.79
CA LEU A 65 5.73 -2.19 -12.64
C LEU A 65 6.71 -1.64 -13.68
N ALA A 66 6.44 -0.45 -14.23
CA ALA A 66 7.34 0.23 -15.16
C ALA A 66 8.69 0.59 -14.53
N TYR A 67 8.75 0.68 -13.21
CA TYR A 67 9.94 1.02 -12.43
C TYR A 67 10.40 -0.15 -11.54
N SER A 68 9.98 -1.38 -11.84
CA SER A 68 10.22 -2.55 -10.99
C SER A 68 11.70 -2.86 -10.71
N SER A 69 12.62 -2.42 -11.57
CA SER A 69 14.07 -2.52 -11.34
C SER A 69 14.61 -1.48 -10.34
N LEU A 70 13.90 -0.36 -10.16
CA LEU A 70 14.25 0.74 -9.26
C LEU A 70 13.55 0.64 -7.91
N VAL A 71 12.30 0.14 -7.91
CA VAL A 71 11.46 0.00 -6.71
C VAL A 71 10.93 -1.44 -6.52
N PRO A 72 11.80 -2.46 -6.51
CA PRO A 72 11.37 -3.86 -6.46
C PRO A 72 10.59 -4.19 -5.17
N LYS A 73 10.96 -3.61 -4.02
CA LYS A 73 10.23 -3.86 -2.76
C LYS A 73 8.86 -3.23 -2.77
N THR A 74 8.71 -2.06 -3.38
CA THR A 74 7.42 -1.38 -3.51
C THR A 74 6.46 -2.24 -4.33
N VAL A 75 6.92 -2.83 -5.44
CA VAL A 75 6.12 -3.76 -6.25
C VAL A 75 5.69 -4.98 -5.42
N GLU A 76 6.63 -5.63 -4.73
CA GLU A 76 6.35 -6.80 -3.90
C GLU A 76 5.35 -6.48 -2.77
N ASN A 77 5.60 -5.40 -2.03
CA ASN A 77 4.81 -5.01 -0.88
C ASN A 77 3.42 -4.51 -1.29
N LEU A 78 3.29 -3.77 -2.40
CA LEU A 78 1.98 -3.38 -2.92
C LEU A 78 1.12 -4.61 -3.22
N ARG A 79 1.68 -5.61 -3.90
CA ARG A 79 0.97 -6.87 -4.18
C ARG A 79 0.49 -7.53 -2.88
N PHE A 80 1.39 -7.65 -1.90
CA PHE A 80 1.06 -8.27 -0.61
C PHE A 80 -0.05 -7.51 0.13
N ILE A 81 0.02 -6.18 0.16
CA ILE A 81 -0.96 -5.32 0.83
C ILE A 81 -2.33 -5.44 0.15
N ILE A 82 -2.37 -5.47 -1.19
CA ILE A 82 -3.60 -5.66 -1.97
C ILE A 82 -4.24 -7.00 -1.65
N GLU A 83 -3.47 -8.09 -1.65
CA GLU A 83 -3.96 -9.44 -1.30
C GLU A 83 -4.52 -9.49 0.12
N TRP A 84 -3.84 -8.85 1.08
CA TRP A 84 -4.33 -8.72 2.45
C TRP A 84 -5.66 -7.94 2.53
N LEU A 85 -5.78 -6.81 1.83
CA LEU A 85 -7.01 -6.02 1.80
C LEU A 85 -8.18 -6.80 1.16
N LYS A 86 -7.93 -7.57 0.10
CA LYS A 86 -8.95 -8.43 -0.53
C LYS A 86 -9.50 -9.45 0.46
N ARG A 87 -8.62 -10.13 1.21
CA ARG A 87 -9.03 -11.03 2.31
C ARG A 87 -9.86 -10.30 3.37
N LYS A 88 -9.48 -9.08 3.76
CA LYS A 88 -10.26 -8.28 4.72
C LYS A 88 -11.64 -7.88 4.18
N ALA A 89 -11.77 -7.61 2.88
CA ALA A 89 -13.06 -7.32 2.27
C ALA A 89 -13.98 -8.56 2.29
N GLU A 90 -13.45 -9.73 1.94
CA GLU A 90 -14.19 -11.00 1.97
C GLU A 90 -14.64 -11.37 3.40
N GLU A 91 -13.76 -11.22 4.40
CA GLU A 91 -14.08 -11.46 5.82
C GLU A 91 -15.27 -10.60 6.31
N LYS A 92 -15.45 -9.38 5.78
CA LYS A 92 -16.59 -8.52 6.13
C LYS A 92 -17.88 -8.97 5.45
N VAL A 93 -17.80 -9.42 4.20
CA VAL A 93 -18.98 -9.89 3.44
C VAL A 93 -19.49 -11.21 4.01
N SER A 94 -18.63 -12.11 4.48
CA SER A 94 -19.04 -13.39 5.08
C SER A 94 -19.61 -13.28 6.51
N LYS A 95 -19.56 -12.10 7.13
CA LYS A 95 -20.09 -11.82 8.48
C LYS A 95 -21.38 -11.00 8.49
N GLN A 96 -21.86 -10.57 7.31
CA GLN A 96 -23.19 -9.97 7.11
C GLN A 96 -24.18 -11.06 6.70
#